data_AF-A0A497Q2F3-F1
#
_entry.id   AF-A0A497Q2F3-F1
#
_cell.length_a   1.000
_cell.length_b   1.000
_cell.length_c   1.000
_cell.angle_alpha   90.00
_cell.angle_beta   90.00
_cell.angle_gamma   90.00
#
_symmetry.space_group_name_H-M   'P 1'
#
loop_
_entity.id
_entity.type
_entity.pdbx_description
1 polymer ?
#
loop_
_entity_poly.entity_id
_entity_poly.type
_entity_poly.pdbx_seq_one_letter_code
_entity_poly.pdbx_strand_id
1 'polypeptide(L)'
;MDILIITKEDTRVVYGNEGEDHTDVAKQLVDKFGLEVVVITLRETPSVWRNRWSVFAYSDGKVYRSPVCHSEMVDRLGGGDSCSAGFLYVYLELKNLQEAVEFGGVFSALKHSVPGNLAFVSKAEVEKLMRGRERGLTIERSVTIMWDKAMNLIGKTPMVPIIRVNSADTTPKVADAFSTAVSTSLK
;
A
#
# COMPACT_ATOMS: atom_id res chain seq x y z
N MET A 1 24.08 -8.26 6.37
CA MET A 1 22.68 -7.97 5.99
C MET A 1 22.79 -7.12 4.76
N ASP A 2 22.24 -7.53 3.63
CA ASP A 2 22.44 -6.79 2.36
C ASP A 2 21.29 -5.81 2.10
N ILE A 3 20.09 -6.14 2.56
CA ILE A 3 18.88 -5.34 2.41
C ILE A 3 18.29 -5.05 3.79
N LEU A 4 18.08 -3.77 4.11
CA LEU A 4 17.38 -3.33 5.32
C LEU A 4 16.03 -2.71 4.93
N ILE A 5 14.94 -3.23 5.47
CA ILE A 5 13.60 -2.65 5.31
C ILE A 5 13.16 -2.08 6.65
N ILE A 6 12.84 -0.79 6.70
CA ILE A 6 12.61 -0.07 7.95
C ILE A 6 11.57 1.04 7.79
N THR A 7 11.08 1.58 8.91
CA THR A 7 10.24 2.78 8.91
C THR A 7 11.07 4.02 9.22
N LYS A 8 10.61 5.20 8.79
CA LYS A 8 11.25 6.48 9.17
C LYS A 8 11.38 6.66 10.69
N GLU A 9 10.39 6.18 11.44
CA GLU A 9 10.40 6.34 12.89
C GLU A 9 11.48 5.46 13.52
N ASP A 10 11.60 4.22 13.07
CA ASP A 10 12.58 3.27 13.62
C ASP A 10 14.03 3.68 13.30
N THR A 11 14.29 4.35 12.16
CA THR A 11 15.64 4.86 11.87
C THR A 11 16.11 5.84 12.94
N ARG A 12 15.20 6.69 13.44
CA ARG A 12 15.48 7.62 14.53
C ARG A 12 15.57 6.90 15.87
N VAL A 13 14.55 6.11 16.22
CA VAL A 13 14.42 5.53 17.57
C VAL A 13 15.46 4.44 17.83
N VAL A 14 15.70 3.55 16.87
CA VAL A 14 16.57 2.39 17.05
C VAL A 14 18.03 2.74 16.80
N TYR A 15 18.29 3.56 15.78
CA TYR A 15 19.66 3.80 15.32
C TYR A 15 20.20 5.19 15.66
N GLY A 16 19.36 6.09 16.18
CA GLY A 16 19.73 7.47 16.51
C GLY A 16 20.08 8.30 15.28
N ASN A 17 19.71 7.84 14.09
CA ASN A 17 20.02 8.52 12.84
C ASN A 17 18.92 9.54 12.55
N GLU A 18 19.30 10.81 12.58
CA GLU A 18 18.51 11.94 12.09
C GLU A 18 19.26 12.59 10.92
N GLY A 19 18.51 13.01 9.92
CA GLY A 19 19.05 13.63 8.70
C GLY A 19 18.06 14.64 8.16
N GLU A 20 18.54 15.53 7.29
CA GLU A 20 17.72 16.59 6.70
C GLU A 20 16.55 16.02 5.90
N ASP A 21 16.82 14.91 5.18
CA ASP A 21 15.83 14.18 4.44
C ASP A 21 16.01 12.66 4.56
N HIS A 22 15.07 11.96 3.94
CA HIS A 22 15.03 10.51 3.88
C HIS A 22 16.25 9.87 3.21
N THR A 23 16.82 10.55 2.22
CA THR A 23 17.99 10.08 1.47
C THR A 23 19.23 10.14 2.35
N ASP A 24 19.39 11.22 3.11
CA ASP A 24 20.50 11.39 4.05
C ASP A 24 20.50 10.30 5.13
N VAL A 25 19.33 10.05 5.75
CA VAL A 25 19.19 8.96 6.72
C VAL A 25 19.54 7.60 6.09
N ALA A 26 19.09 7.33 4.87
CA ALA A 26 19.39 6.08 4.19
C ALA A 26 20.88 5.92 3.86
N LYS A 27 21.56 7.02 3.47
CA LYS A 27 23.02 7.05 3.27
C LYS A 27 23.77 6.71 4.55
N GLN A 28 23.43 7.36 5.65
CA GLN A 28 24.05 7.09 6.94
C GLN A 28 23.90 5.62 7.35
N LEU A 29 22.76 4.99 7.07
CA LEU A 29 22.53 3.57 7.34
C LEU A 29 23.37 2.65 6.44
N VAL A 30 23.48 2.97 5.15
CA VAL A 30 24.37 2.25 4.21
C VAL A 30 25.81 2.31 4.69
N ASP A 31 26.31 3.50 5.01
CA ASP A 31 27.70 3.71 5.40
C ASP A 31 28.03 3.04 6.74
N LYS A 32 27.10 3.09 7.70
CA LYS A 32 27.26 2.53 9.05
C LYS A 32 27.26 1.01 9.06
N PHE A 33 26.42 0.38 8.24
CA PHE A 33 26.18 -1.07 8.28
C PHE A 33 26.67 -1.84 7.06
N GLY A 34 27.21 -1.16 6.05
CA GLY A 34 27.69 -1.77 4.80
C GLY A 34 26.55 -2.42 4.00
N LEU A 35 25.38 -1.78 3.96
CA LEU A 35 24.17 -2.32 3.30
C LEU A 35 24.21 -2.04 1.80
N GLU A 36 23.72 -2.97 0.98
CA GLU A 36 23.55 -2.76 -0.47
C GLU A 36 22.29 -1.93 -0.75
N VAL A 37 21.21 -2.19 -0.01
CA VAL A 37 19.91 -1.56 -0.21
C VAL A 37 19.26 -1.20 1.12
N VAL A 38 18.79 0.04 1.24
CA VAL A 38 17.92 0.48 2.34
C VAL A 38 16.56 0.84 1.77
N VAL A 39 15.50 0.17 2.24
CA VAL A 39 14.10 0.42 1.87
C VAL A 39 13.40 1.03 3.06
N ILE A 40 12.74 2.17 2.86
CA ILE A 40 12.02 2.86 3.91
C ILE A 40 10.56 3.07 3.50
N THR A 41 9.65 2.64 4.37
CA THR A 41 8.22 2.90 4.21
C THR A 41 7.87 4.29 4.71
N LEU A 42 7.10 5.03 3.91
CA LEU A 42 6.64 6.38 4.18
C LEU A 42 5.13 6.37 4.34
N ARG A 43 4.69 6.73 5.55
CA ARG A 43 3.27 6.90 5.87
C ARG A 43 2.99 8.35 6.21
N GLU A 44 1.94 8.87 5.62
CA GLU A 44 1.34 10.14 6.02
C GLU A 44 -0.14 9.89 6.28
N THR A 45 -0.62 10.32 7.44
CA THR A 45 -2.00 10.11 7.91
C THR A 45 -2.77 11.43 7.91
N PRO A 46 -3.28 11.93 6.76
CA PRO A 46 -4.15 13.11 6.75
C PRO A 46 -5.37 12.97 7.66
N SER A 47 -5.93 11.77 7.80
CA SER A 47 -6.98 11.46 8.77
C SER A 47 -6.93 10.00 9.19
N VAL A 48 -7.76 9.61 10.18
CA VAL A 48 -7.90 8.20 10.61
C VAL A 48 -8.31 7.31 9.44
N TRP A 49 -9.14 7.84 8.54
CA TRP A 49 -9.70 7.11 7.41
C TRP A 49 -8.84 7.18 6.16
N ARG A 50 -8.11 8.29 5.94
CA ARG A 50 -7.33 8.51 4.72
C ARG A 50 -5.84 8.48 5.01
N ASN A 51 -5.13 7.61 4.29
CA ASN A 51 -3.69 7.49 4.35
C ASN A 51 -3.05 7.73 2.98
N ARG A 52 -1.86 8.35 2.99
CA ARG A 52 -0.92 8.31 1.89
C ARG A 52 0.19 7.35 2.25
N TRP A 53 0.39 6.36 1.39
CA TRP A 53 1.41 5.34 1.55
C TRP A 53 2.35 5.37 0.36
N SER A 54 3.65 5.41 0.63
CA SER A 54 4.68 5.26 -0.40
C SER A 54 5.90 4.56 0.20
N VAL A 55 6.78 4.10 -0.67
CA VAL A 55 8.02 3.42 -0.30
C VAL A 55 9.13 4.05 -1.10
N PHE A 56 10.29 4.21 -0.49
CA PHE A 56 11.50 4.54 -1.23
C PHE A 56 12.60 3.56 -0.90
N ALA A 57 13.53 3.36 -1.84
CA ALA A 57 14.76 2.66 -1.59
C ALA A 57 15.97 3.53 -1.98
N TYR A 58 17.08 3.29 -1.31
CA TYR A 58 18.37 3.86 -1.61
C TYR A 58 19.38 2.74 -1.82
N SER A 59 20.13 2.82 -2.92
CA SER A 59 21.20 1.89 -3.24
C SER A 59 22.18 2.57 -4.20
N ASP A 60 23.48 2.44 -3.94
CA ASP A 60 24.55 2.95 -4.80
C ASP A 60 24.36 4.40 -5.28
N GLY A 61 24.11 5.33 -4.34
CA GLY A 61 23.90 6.75 -4.68
C GLY A 61 22.56 7.08 -5.33
N LYS A 62 21.72 6.09 -5.65
CA LYS A 62 20.46 6.26 -6.37
C LYS A 62 19.26 6.08 -5.46
N VAL A 63 18.21 6.83 -5.75
CA VAL A 63 16.92 6.77 -5.07
C VAL A 63 15.86 6.19 -5.99
N TYR A 64 15.10 5.23 -5.49
CA TYR A 64 13.97 4.58 -6.16
C TYR A 64 12.71 4.88 -5.35
N ARG A 65 11.59 5.20 -6.01
CA ARG A 65 10.35 5.58 -5.32
C ARG A 65 9.15 4.86 -5.91
N SER A 66 8.25 4.44 -5.04
CA SER A 66 6.93 3.96 -5.44
C SER A 66 6.03 5.15 -5.78
N PRO A 67 4.94 4.93 -6.52
CA PRO A 67 3.84 5.88 -6.57
C PRO A 67 3.27 6.12 -5.17
N VAL A 68 2.72 7.31 -4.95
CA VAL A 68 1.94 7.60 -3.74
C VAL A 68 0.56 6.98 -3.89
N CYS A 69 0.23 6.09 -2.96
CA CYS A 69 -1.05 5.42 -2.88
C CYS A 69 -1.93 6.12 -1.83
N HIS A 70 -3.08 6.61 -2.27
CA HIS A 70 -4.15 7.12 -1.42
C HIS A 70 -5.09 5.97 -1.10
N SER A 71 -5.19 5.58 0.17
CA SER A 71 -6.07 4.49 0.59
C SER A 71 -7.03 4.95 1.67
N GLU A 72 -8.26 4.47 1.58
CA GLU A 72 -9.14 4.37 2.73
C GLU A 72 -8.70 3.18 3.59
N MET A 73 -8.46 3.40 4.88
CA MET A 73 -7.86 2.41 5.76
C MET A 73 -8.94 1.55 6.42
N VAL A 74 -8.85 0.23 6.18
CA VAL A 74 -9.66 -0.79 6.88
C VAL A 74 -8.87 -1.34 8.07
N ASP A 75 -7.61 -1.72 7.85
CA ASP A 75 -6.71 -2.21 8.90
C ASP A 75 -5.25 -1.82 8.61
N ARG A 76 -4.51 -1.48 9.67
CA ARG A 76 -3.12 -1.03 9.59
C ARG A 76 -2.10 -2.16 9.79
N LEU A 77 -2.52 -3.29 10.37
CA LEU A 77 -1.63 -4.40 10.70
C LEU A 77 -1.08 -5.08 9.43
N GLY A 78 0.19 -5.48 9.49
CA GLY A 78 0.87 -6.20 8.41
C GLY A 78 1.29 -5.36 7.20
N GLY A 79 1.20 -4.02 7.25
CA GLY A 79 1.63 -3.16 6.14
C GLY A 79 3.13 -3.29 5.83
N GLY A 80 3.98 -3.18 6.85
CA GLY A 80 5.44 -3.35 6.69
C GLY A 80 5.83 -4.75 6.20
N ASP A 81 5.19 -5.79 6.73
CA ASP A 81 5.42 -7.17 6.30
C ASP A 81 5.01 -7.39 4.85
N SER A 82 3.87 -6.83 4.46
CA SER A 82 3.39 -6.88 3.07
C SER A 82 4.34 -6.15 2.14
N CYS A 83 4.80 -4.94 2.52
CA CYS A 83 5.81 -4.21 1.76
C CYS A 83 7.07 -5.05 1.53
N SER A 84 7.56 -5.68 2.60
CA SER A 84 8.76 -6.53 2.56
C SER A 84 8.57 -7.73 1.65
N ALA A 85 7.43 -8.43 1.78
CA ALA A 85 7.10 -9.59 0.95
C ALA A 85 6.97 -9.21 -0.54
N GLY A 86 6.26 -8.13 -0.86
CA GLY A 86 6.08 -7.66 -2.23
C GLY A 86 7.39 -7.18 -2.87
N PHE A 87 8.21 -6.44 -2.11
CA PHE A 87 9.53 -6.01 -2.55
C PHE A 87 10.44 -7.21 -2.85
N LEU A 88 10.58 -8.15 -1.90
CA LEU A 88 11.45 -9.31 -2.08
C LEU A 88 10.98 -10.21 -3.22
N TYR A 89 9.67 -10.39 -3.37
CA TYR A 89 9.09 -11.18 -4.46
C TYR A 89 9.57 -10.68 -5.84
N VAL A 90 9.40 -9.39 -6.13
CA VAL A 90 9.80 -8.82 -7.42
C VAL A 90 11.32 -8.65 -7.52
N TYR A 91 12.00 -8.28 -6.44
CA TYR A 91 13.45 -8.13 -6.45
C TYR A 91 14.16 -9.46 -6.74
N LEU A 92 13.66 -10.58 -6.21
CA LEU A 92 14.20 -11.91 -6.50
C LEU A 92 13.90 -12.37 -7.92
N GLU A 93 12.74 -12.02 -8.48
CA GLU A 93 12.31 -12.40 -9.83
C GLU A 93 13.01 -11.59 -10.92
N LEU A 94 13.09 -10.26 -10.77
CA LEU A 94 13.52 -9.34 -11.83
C LEU A 94 14.87 -8.67 -11.59
N LYS A 95 15.39 -8.70 -10.36
CA LYS A 95 16.62 -7.97 -9.96
C LYS A 95 16.56 -6.47 -10.29
N ASN A 96 15.36 -5.91 -10.35
CA ASN A 96 15.09 -4.50 -10.65
C ASN A 96 14.55 -3.80 -9.39
N LEU A 97 15.34 -2.88 -8.84
CA LEU A 97 14.97 -2.14 -7.62
C LEU A 97 13.76 -1.23 -7.81
N GLN A 98 13.64 -0.55 -8.96
CA GLN A 98 12.50 0.33 -9.21
C GLN A 98 11.21 -0.48 -9.21
N GLU A 99 11.16 -1.57 -9.96
CA GLU A 99 9.96 -2.42 -10.02
C GLU A 99 9.65 -3.06 -8.66
N ALA A 100 10.66 -3.47 -7.89
CA ALA A 100 10.47 -4.01 -6.56
C ALA A 100 9.88 -3.00 -5.57
N VAL A 101 10.37 -1.76 -5.58
CA VAL A 101 9.86 -0.68 -4.73
C VAL A 101 8.42 -0.32 -5.12
N GLU A 102 8.13 -0.22 -6.42
CA GLU A 102 6.78 0.06 -6.90
C GLU A 102 5.81 -1.05 -6.47
N PHE A 103 6.17 -2.31 -6.72
CA PHE A 103 5.30 -3.44 -6.38
C PHE A 103 5.09 -3.58 -4.88
N GLY A 104 6.16 -3.51 -4.08
CA GLY A 104 6.08 -3.57 -2.61
C GLY A 104 5.22 -2.44 -2.04
N GLY A 105 5.37 -1.22 -2.54
CA GLY A 105 4.56 -0.08 -2.14
C GLY A 105 3.07 -0.27 -2.44
N VAL A 106 2.74 -0.68 -3.67
CA VAL A 106 1.34 -0.88 -4.09
C VAL A 106 0.69 -2.08 -3.39
N PHE A 107 1.42 -3.18 -3.22
CA PHE A 107 0.93 -4.36 -2.50
C PHE A 107 0.66 -4.06 -1.02
N SER A 108 1.56 -3.32 -0.35
CA SER A 108 1.34 -2.84 1.02
C SER A 108 0.16 -1.86 1.12
N ALA A 109 0.00 -0.96 0.15
CA ALA A 109 -1.15 -0.06 0.13
C ALA A 109 -2.47 -0.83 0.00
N LEU A 110 -2.51 -1.86 -0.87
CA LEU A 110 -3.66 -2.76 -0.97
C LEU A 110 -3.90 -3.55 0.31
N LYS A 111 -2.86 -3.96 1.05
CA LYS A 111 -3.01 -4.62 2.35
C LYS A 111 -3.81 -3.76 3.33
N HIS A 112 -3.64 -2.44 3.31
CA HIS A 112 -4.38 -1.54 4.21
C HIS A 112 -5.89 -1.52 3.97
N SER A 113 -6.33 -2.03 2.82
CA SER A 113 -7.75 -2.21 2.48
C SER A 113 -8.31 -3.58 2.87
N VAL A 114 -7.51 -4.44 3.52
CA VAL A 114 -7.88 -5.80 3.93
C VAL A 114 -7.73 -5.95 5.46
N PRO A 115 -8.78 -6.42 6.17
CA PRO A 115 -8.74 -6.66 7.61
C PRO A 115 -7.84 -7.83 7.98
N GLY A 116 -7.28 -7.76 9.19
CA GLY A 116 -6.39 -8.78 9.74
C GLY A 116 -4.94 -8.59 9.30
N ASN A 117 -4.07 -9.52 9.69
CA ASN A 117 -2.63 -9.38 9.47
C ASN A 117 -2.17 -9.85 8.07
N LEU A 118 -2.91 -10.78 7.44
CA LEU A 118 -2.50 -11.41 6.19
C LEU A 118 -2.90 -10.58 4.97
N ALA A 119 -2.01 -10.50 3.98
CA ALA A 119 -2.26 -9.85 2.71
C ALA A 119 -3.05 -10.74 1.76
N PHE A 120 -4.39 -10.74 1.87
CA PHE A 120 -5.27 -11.36 0.87
C PHE A 120 -5.42 -10.47 -0.37
N VAL A 121 -4.32 -10.31 -1.10
CA VAL A 121 -4.20 -9.51 -2.32
C VAL A 121 -3.50 -10.35 -3.38
N SER A 122 -4.08 -10.45 -4.56
CA SER A 122 -3.50 -11.21 -5.67
C SER A 122 -2.51 -10.37 -6.49
N LYS A 123 -1.52 -11.02 -7.11
CA LYS A 123 -0.57 -10.38 -8.05
C LYS A 123 -1.28 -9.58 -9.13
N ALA A 124 -2.34 -10.14 -9.73
CA ALA A 124 -3.13 -9.48 -10.76
C ALA A 124 -3.80 -8.17 -10.30
N GLU A 125 -4.18 -8.06 -9.02
CA GLU A 125 -4.73 -6.82 -8.46
C GLU A 125 -3.66 -5.74 -8.31
N VAL A 126 -2.46 -6.13 -7.86
CA VAL A 126 -1.30 -5.22 -7.76
C VAL A 126 -0.95 -4.69 -9.14
N GLU A 127 -0.78 -5.58 -10.12
CA GLU A 127 -0.46 -5.21 -11.50
C GLU A 127 -1.54 -4.33 -12.13
N LYS A 128 -2.82 -4.64 -11.88
CA LYS A 128 -3.93 -3.82 -12.36
C LYS A 128 -3.86 -2.41 -11.81
N LEU A 129 -3.53 -2.25 -10.53
CA LEU A 129 -3.39 -0.94 -9.90
C LEU A 129 -2.14 -0.22 -10.43
N MET A 130 -1.01 -0.93 -10.58
CA MET A 130 0.24 -0.38 -11.12
C MET A 130 0.11 0.17 -12.56
N ARG A 131 -0.85 -0.31 -13.37
CA ARG A 131 -1.14 0.26 -14.69
C ARG A 131 -1.64 1.71 -14.63
N GLY A 132 -2.16 2.17 -13.50
CA GLY A 132 -2.63 3.54 -13.28
C GLY A 132 -1.59 4.48 -12.66
N ARG A 133 -0.35 4.03 -12.45
CA ARG A 133 0.63 4.69 -11.57
C ARG A 133 0.97 6.15 -11.92
N GLU A 134 0.88 6.52 -13.19
CA GLU A 134 1.21 7.88 -13.67
C GLU A 134 0.29 8.98 -13.12
N ARG A 135 -0.91 8.62 -12.63
CA ARG A 135 -1.92 9.58 -12.16
C ARG A 135 -2.07 9.63 -10.64
N GLY A 136 -1.20 8.91 -9.92
CA GLY A 136 -1.44 8.55 -8.52
C GLY A 136 -2.44 7.39 -8.40
N LEU A 137 -2.39 6.66 -7.28
CA LEU A 137 -3.18 5.45 -7.08
C LEU A 137 -4.18 5.66 -5.96
N THR A 138 -5.47 5.58 -6.27
CA THR A 138 -6.55 5.65 -5.27
C THR A 138 -7.13 4.27 -5.04
N ILE A 139 -7.16 3.84 -3.78
CA ILE A 139 -7.70 2.56 -3.34
C ILE A 139 -8.96 2.83 -2.53
N GLU A 140 -10.10 2.62 -3.18
CA GLU A 140 -11.43 2.60 -2.56
C GLU A 140 -11.89 1.14 -2.53
N ARG A 141 -11.79 0.49 -1.36
CA ARG A 141 -12.45 -0.81 -1.14
C ARG A 141 -13.47 -0.67 -0.02
N SER A 142 -14.74 -0.80 -0.40
CA SER A 142 -15.81 -0.99 0.56
C SER A 142 -15.73 -2.41 1.13
N VAL A 143 -16.01 -2.55 2.44
CA VAL A 143 -16.07 -3.84 3.16
C VAL A 143 -16.93 -4.89 2.41
N THR A 144 -17.94 -4.44 1.67
CA THR A 144 -18.81 -5.23 0.79
C THR A 144 -18.06 -6.08 -0.24
N ILE A 145 -16.99 -5.57 -0.87
CA ILE A 145 -16.24 -6.29 -1.91
C ILE A 145 -15.53 -7.52 -1.31
N MET A 146 -15.13 -7.44 -0.04
CA MET A 146 -14.51 -8.57 0.65
C MET A 146 -15.52 -9.64 1.03
N TRP A 147 -16.71 -9.23 1.49
CA TRP A 147 -17.83 -10.15 1.72
C TRP A 147 -18.17 -10.92 0.45
N ASP A 148 -18.17 -10.24 -0.70
CA ASP A 148 -18.45 -10.90 -1.97
C ASP A 148 -17.40 -11.96 -2.35
N LYS A 149 -16.11 -11.68 -2.11
CA LYS A 149 -15.03 -12.66 -2.32
C LYS A 149 -15.11 -13.84 -1.34
N ALA A 150 -15.35 -13.55 -0.06
CA ALA A 150 -15.51 -14.58 0.96
C ALA A 150 -16.72 -15.47 0.66
N MET A 151 -17.84 -14.88 0.21
CA MET A 151 -19.05 -15.60 -0.20
C MET A 151 -18.79 -16.45 -1.45
N ASN A 152 -18.10 -15.94 -2.46
CA ASN A 152 -17.73 -16.72 -3.65
C ASN A 152 -16.84 -17.93 -3.30
N LEU A 153 -15.89 -17.78 -2.37
CA LEU A 153 -15.02 -18.88 -1.92
C LEU A 153 -15.79 -19.99 -1.20
N ILE A 154 -16.93 -19.68 -0.58
CA ILE A 154 -17.81 -20.66 0.07
C ILE A 154 -19.03 -21.03 -0.79
N GLY A 155 -19.02 -20.68 -2.08
CA GLY A 155 -20.07 -21.04 -3.04
C GLY A 155 -21.40 -20.30 -2.87
N LYS A 156 -21.40 -19.12 -2.22
CA LYS A 156 -22.59 -18.26 -2.06
C LYS A 156 -22.54 -17.08 -3.01
N THR A 157 -23.69 -16.76 -3.64
CA THR A 157 -23.80 -15.65 -4.58
C THR A 157 -23.71 -14.31 -3.86
N PRO A 158 -22.77 -13.43 -4.24
CA PRO A 158 -22.68 -12.08 -3.69
C PRO A 158 -23.85 -11.19 -4.10
N MET A 159 -24.22 -10.25 -3.22
CA MET A 159 -25.31 -9.30 -3.45
C MET A 159 -24.75 -8.01 -4.09
N VAL A 160 -24.66 -8.01 -5.42
CA VAL A 160 -24.34 -6.91 -6.35
C VAL A 160 -22.98 -6.18 -6.12
N PRO A 161 -22.00 -6.31 -7.03
CA PRO A 161 -20.71 -5.64 -6.90
C PRO A 161 -20.70 -4.26 -7.58
N ILE A 162 -20.04 -3.28 -6.96
CA ILE A 162 -19.46 -2.12 -7.68
C ILE A 162 -18.02 -1.93 -7.20
N ILE A 163 -17.06 -2.34 -8.03
CA ILE A 163 -15.69 -1.81 -7.96
C ILE A 163 -15.71 -0.52 -8.78
N ARG A 164 -15.71 0.66 -8.14
CA ARG A 164 -15.39 1.92 -8.84
C ARG A 164 -13.89 2.14 -8.80
N VAL A 165 -13.22 1.89 -9.92
CA VAL A 165 -11.93 2.53 -10.20
C VAL A 165 -12.28 3.87 -10.83
N ASN A 166 -12.49 4.91 -10.02
CA ASN A 166 -12.79 6.23 -10.55
C ASN A 166 -11.48 6.85 -11.09
N SER A 167 -11.31 6.81 -12.41
CA SER A 167 -10.55 7.86 -13.09
C SER A 167 -11.32 9.16 -12.90
N ALA A 168 -10.67 10.16 -12.33
CA ALA A 168 -11.23 11.44 -11.91
C ALA A 168 -12.30 12.02 -12.85
N ASP A 169 -13.58 11.88 -12.49
CA ASP A 169 -14.58 12.93 -12.59
C ASP A 169 -15.85 12.56 -11.81
N THR A 170 -16.57 13.59 -11.33
CA THR A 170 -17.94 13.64 -10.79
C THR A 170 -18.20 13.48 -9.26
N THR A 171 -18.23 14.65 -8.61
CA THR A 171 -19.28 15.25 -7.71
C THR A 171 -20.21 14.40 -6.81
N PRO A 172 -20.67 14.98 -5.66
CA PRO A 172 -21.32 14.25 -4.57
C PRO A 172 -22.80 13.99 -4.88
N LYS A 173 -23.13 12.77 -5.31
CA LYS A 173 -24.52 12.27 -5.37
C LYS A 173 -24.72 10.89 -4.71
N VAL A 174 -23.71 10.38 -4.01
CA VAL A 174 -23.72 8.98 -3.51
C VAL A 174 -24.19 8.86 -2.05
N ALA A 175 -24.17 9.96 -1.28
CA ALA A 175 -24.65 9.96 0.11
C ALA A 175 -26.17 9.68 0.22
N ASP A 176 -26.97 10.19 -0.72
CA ASP A 176 -28.43 10.06 -0.70
C ASP A 176 -28.92 8.65 -1.11
N ALA A 177 -28.13 7.93 -1.91
CA ALA A 177 -28.47 6.56 -2.32
C ALA A 177 -28.30 5.54 -1.17
N PHE A 178 -27.36 5.79 -0.24
CA PHE A 178 -27.12 4.92 0.91
C PHE A 178 -28.26 4.99 1.94
N SER A 179 -28.83 6.17 2.17
CA SER A 179 -29.99 6.39 3.04
C SER A 179 -31.23 5.61 2.57
N THR A 180 -31.44 5.58 1.24
CA THR A 180 -32.62 4.95 0.63
C THR A 180 -32.51 3.41 0.60
N ALA A 181 -31.30 2.87 0.41
CA ALA A 181 -31.09 1.43 0.42
C ALA A 181 -31.22 0.81 1.83
N VAL A 182 -30.76 1.54 2.86
CA VAL A 182 -30.86 1.07 4.27
C VAL A 182 -32.31 1.05 4.76
N SER A 183 -33.16 1.99 4.32
CA SER A 183 -34.58 2.02 4.73
C SER A 183 -35.43 0.91 4.08
N THR A 184 -35.01 0.40 2.92
CA THR A 184 -35.75 -0.62 2.16
C THR A 184 -35.45 -2.04 2.67
N SER A 185 -34.31 -2.25 3.33
CA SER A 185 -33.90 -3.56 3.85
C SER A 185 -34.33 -3.84 5.31
N LEU A 186 -35.03 -2.90 5.95
CA LEU A 186 -35.55 -2.99 7.33
C LEU A 186 -37.10 -3.05 7.40
N LYS A 187 -37.76 -3.39 6.30
CA LYS A 187 -39.17 -3.81 6.26
C LYS A 187 -39.28 -5.23 5.73
#